data_AF-A0A849Q0C3-F1
#
_entry.id   AF-A0A849Q0C3-F1
#
_cell.length_a   1.000
_cell.length_b   1.000
_cell.length_c   1.000
_cell.angle_alpha   90.00
_cell.angle_beta   90.00
_cell.angle_gamma   90.00
#
_symmetry.space_group_name_H-M   'P 1'
#
loop_
_entity.id
_entity.type
_entity.pdbx_description
1 polymer ?
#
loop_
_entity_poly.entity_id
_entity_poly.type
_entity_poly.pdbx_seq_one_letter_code
_entity_poly.pdbx_strand_id
1 'polypeptide(L)'
;MNTYQALQTLNVSSESSFDEIKVAYRKLALEFHPDKNTGEQEGIQFKKITEAYQTIKKYYKEGKKATIPNPSNKTEQFKRKPQWGAPPGQKPGETPEENWGRFTREFEEGDPEFWKSYENNFWKEYNARITPDGRNGEFEKAKEPKDQPNLFVDVDESLCIGCCSCETIAPNVFSINKNSKMNPKSSVINQNGSGVNKIMSAAETCPTKAIIVENKDTKEKLYPF
;
A
#
# COMPACT_ATOMS: atom_id res chain seq x y z
N MET A 1 -16.42 0.91 -21.83
CA MET A 1 -15.42 1.18 -22.89
C MET A 1 -15.52 0.19 -24.04
N ASN A 2 -15.27 0.59 -25.30
CA ASN A 2 -15.17 -0.35 -26.46
C ASN A 2 -13.72 -0.92 -26.58
N THR A 3 -13.53 -2.08 -27.21
CA THR A 3 -12.20 -2.70 -27.42
C THR A 3 -11.26 -1.81 -28.22
N TYR A 4 -11.74 -1.14 -29.27
CA TYR A 4 -10.95 -0.18 -30.06
C TYR A 4 -10.47 1.00 -29.19
N GLN A 5 -11.38 1.58 -28.38
CA GLN A 5 -11.04 2.66 -27.46
C GLN A 5 -10.04 2.20 -26.39
N ALA A 6 -10.15 0.95 -25.94
CA ALA A 6 -9.22 0.35 -24.98
C ALA A 6 -7.80 0.21 -25.56
N LEU A 7 -7.67 -0.23 -26.82
CA LEU A 7 -6.38 -0.34 -27.51
C LEU A 7 -5.73 1.04 -27.71
N GLN A 8 -6.53 2.05 -28.11
CA GLN A 8 -6.06 3.43 -28.21
C GLN A 8 -5.60 4.00 -26.86
N THR A 9 -6.31 3.69 -25.77
CA THR A 9 -5.98 4.17 -24.43
C THR A 9 -4.68 3.57 -23.90
N LEU A 10 -4.38 2.31 -24.28
CA LEU A 10 -3.10 1.66 -23.98
C LEU A 10 -2.00 2.00 -24.99
N ASN A 11 -2.31 2.80 -26.02
CA ASN A 11 -1.42 3.19 -27.10
C ASN A 11 -0.76 1.98 -27.80
N VAL A 12 -1.57 0.96 -28.07
CA VAL A 12 -1.16 -0.29 -28.73
C VAL A 12 -1.89 -0.49 -30.06
N SER A 13 -1.23 -1.15 -31.00
CA SER A 13 -1.81 -1.49 -32.31
C SER A 13 -2.92 -2.53 -32.16
N SER A 14 -3.85 -2.58 -33.13
CA SER A 14 -4.90 -3.61 -33.20
C SER A 14 -4.37 -5.03 -33.35
N GLU A 15 -3.19 -5.16 -33.97
CA GLU A 15 -2.52 -6.44 -34.21
C GLU A 15 -1.59 -6.86 -33.07
N SER A 16 -1.54 -6.10 -31.97
CA SER A 16 -0.59 -6.35 -30.87
C SER A 16 -0.94 -7.64 -30.13
N SER A 17 0.08 -8.41 -29.79
CA SER A 17 -0.08 -9.63 -28.99
C SER A 17 -0.62 -9.31 -27.59
N PHE A 18 -1.28 -10.27 -26.94
CA PHE A 18 -1.77 -10.06 -25.57
C PHE A 18 -0.62 -9.73 -24.59
N ASP A 19 0.59 -10.19 -24.88
CA ASP A 19 1.76 -9.92 -24.06
C ASP A 19 2.27 -8.47 -24.24
N GLU A 20 2.26 -7.94 -25.47
CA GLU A 20 2.51 -6.50 -25.72
C GLU A 20 1.49 -5.60 -25.02
N ILE A 21 0.21 -6.00 -25.00
CA ILE A 21 -0.85 -5.25 -24.31
C ILE A 21 -0.62 -5.23 -22.79
N LYS A 22 -0.12 -6.32 -22.21
CA LYS A 22 0.27 -6.34 -20.79
C LYS A 22 1.45 -5.42 -20.52
N VAL A 23 2.43 -5.38 -21.43
CA VAL A 23 3.62 -4.53 -21.30
C VAL A 23 3.21 -3.06 -21.30
N ALA A 24 2.41 -2.65 -22.28
CA ALA A 24 1.92 -1.28 -22.37
C ALA A 24 1.08 -0.88 -21.16
N TYR A 25 0.19 -1.77 -20.68
CA TYR A 25 -0.58 -1.53 -19.46
C TYR A 25 0.31 -1.31 -18.23
N ARG A 26 1.33 -2.15 -18.03
CA ARG A 26 2.25 -2.02 -16.89
C ARG A 26 3.02 -0.71 -16.92
N LYS A 27 3.54 -0.33 -18.10
CA LYS A 27 4.26 0.94 -18.28
C LYS A 27 3.38 2.14 -17.90
N LEU A 28 2.17 2.20 -18.45
CA LEU A 28 1.22 3.28 -18.16
C LEU A 28 0.73 3.27 -16.70
N ALA A 29 0.51 2.10 -16.11
CA ALA A 29 0.09 1.99 -14.72
C ALA A 29 1.15 2.52 -13.73
N LEU A 30 2.44 2.37 -14.07
CA LEU A 30 3.56 2.87 -13.29
C LEU A 30 3.77 4.38 -13.48
N GLU A 31 3.57 4.88 -14.70
CA GLU A 31 3.63 6.32 -15.02
C GLU A 31 2.51 7.11 -14.33
N PHE A 32 1.28 6.55 -14.30
CA PHE A 32 0.10 7.21 -13.75
C PHE A 32 -0.29 6.72 -12.34
N HIS A 33 0.62 6.09 -11.61
CA HIS A 33 0.30 5.58 -10.28
C HIS A 33 -0.07 6.72 -9.30
N PRO A 34 -1.17 6.61 -8.54
CA PRO A 34 -1.65 7.68 -7.66
C PRO A 34 -0.67 8.04 -6.52
N ASP A 35 0.24 7.13 -6.17
CA ASP A 35 1.30 7.37 -5.17
C ASP A 35 2.43 8.28 -5.69
N LYS A 36 2.62 8.33 -7.02
CA LYS A 36 3.59 9.24 -7.66
C LYS A 36 2.94 10.56 -8.04
N ASN A 37 1.69 10.52 -8.50
CA ASN A 37 0.98 11.68 -9.02
C ASN A 37 -0.23 11.98 -8.14
N THR A 38 -0.14 13.06 -7.36
CA THR A 38 -1.22 13.53 -6.47
C THR A 38 -2.29 14.35 -7.20
N GLY A 39 -2.17 14.55 -8.51
CA GLY A 39 -3.14 15.30 -9.30
C GLY A 39 -4.40 14.49 -9.65
N GLU A 40 -5.54 15.19 -9.69
CA GLU A 40 -6.85 14.59 -9.97
C GLU A 40 -6.93 14.04 -11.40
N GLN A 41 -6.24 14.67 -12.35
CA GLN A 41 -6.25 14.29 -13.76
C GLN A 41 -5.51 12.96 -13.99
N GLU A 42 -4.41 12.73 -13.30
CA GLU A 42 -3.58 11.53 -13.38
C GLU A 42 -4.31 10.33 -12.77
N GLY A 43 -5.04 10.53 -11.66
CA GLY A 43 -5.92 9.51 -11.09
C GLY A 43 -7.05 9.09 -12.05
N ILE A 44 -7.64 10.05 -12.78
CA ILE A 44 -8.64 9.76 -13.82
C ILE A 44 -8.02 8.95 -14.97
N GLN A 45 -6.78 9.26 -15.37
CA GLN A 45 -6.07 8.53 -16.41
C GLN A 45 -5.74 7.10 -15.99
N PHE A 46 -5.27 6.87 -14.75
CA PHE A 46 -5.02 5.54 -14.20
C PHE A 46 -6.26 4.65 -14.24
N LYS A 47 -7.42 5.22 -13.88
CA LYS A 47 -8.71 4.51 -13.93
C LYS A 47 -9.06 4.09 -15.37
N LYS A 48 -8.86 4.98 -16.34
CA LYS A 48 -9.10 4.69 -17.77
C LYS A 48 -8.17 3.60 -18.31
N ILE A 49 -6.89 3.65 -17.97
CA ILE A 49 -5.88 2.64 -18.34
C ILE A 49 -6.28 1.26 -17.77
N THR A 50 -6.74 1.23 -16.52
CA THR A 50 -7.19 0.00 -15.87
C THR A 50 -8.47 -0.56 -16.50
N GLU A 51 -9.46 0.30 -16.82
CA GLU A 51 -10.69 -0.11 -17.53
C GLU A 51 -10.38 -0.67 -18.93
N ALA A 52 -9.45 -0.05 -19.65
CA ALA A 52 -9.01 -0.48 -20.97
C ALA A 52 -8.43 -1.90 -20.93
N TYR A 53 -7.47 -2.15 -20.03
CA TYR A 53 -6.85 -3.46 -19.89
C TYR A 53 -7.85 -4.55 -19.47
N GLN A 54 -8.77 -4.24 -18.56
CA GLN A 54 -9.83 -5.19 -18.15
C GLN A 54 -10.74 -5.57 -19.32
N THR A 55 -11.11 -4.61 -20.16
CA THR A 55 -11.93 -4.82 -21.35
C THR A 55 -11.24 -5.76 -22.34
N ILE A 56 -9.96 -5.51 -22.63
CA ILE A 56 -9.17 -6.36 -23.55
C ILE A 56 -8.97 -7.76 -22.96
N LYS A 57 -8.64 -7.86 -21.67
CA LYS A 57 -8.46 -9.14 -20.97
C LYS A 57 -9.73 -9.99 -21.00
N LYS A 58 -10.92 -9.37 -20.87
CA LYS A 58 -12.21 -10.05 -20.97
C LYS A 58 -12.43 -10.60 -22.38
N TYR A 59 -12.17 -9.79 -23.41
CA TYR A 59 -12.28 -10.20 -24.82
C TYR A 59 -11.38 -11.42 -25.14
N TYR A 60 -10.11 -11.38 -24.73
CA TYR A 60 -9.19 -12.51 -24.91
C TYR A 60 -9.61 -13.77 -24.14
N LYS A 61 -10.19 -13.61 -22.94
CA LYS A 61 -10.68 -14.73 -22.13
C LYS A 61 -11.94 -15.36 -22.72
N GLU A 62 -12.81 -14.56 -23.34
CA GLU A 62 -14.01 -15.04 -24.03
C GLU A 62 -13.66 -15.76 -25.33
N GLY A 63 -12.68 -15.26 -26.10
CA GLY A 63 -12.16 -15.95 -27.29
C GLY A 63 -11.54 -17.32 -27.00
N LYS A 64 -10.89 -17.49 -25.83
CA LYS A 64 -10.28 -18.77 -25.40
C LYS A 64 -11.27 -19.78 -24.81
N LYS A 65 -12.50 -19.37 -24.45
CA LYS A 65 -13.52 -20.29 -23.90
C LYS A 65 -14.19 -21.17 -24.96
N ALA A 66 -14.04 -20.86 -26.25
CA ALA A 66 -14.60 -21.63 -27.35
C ALA A 66 -13.87 -22.97 -27.62
N THR A 67 -12.75 -23.25 -26.93
CA THR A 67 -11.90 -24.43 -27.17
C THR A 67 -11.43 -25.10 -25.87
N ILE A 68 -12.38 -25.43 -24.98
CA ILE A 68 -12.11 -26.36 -23.87
C ILE A 68 -12.99 -27.61 -24.08
N PRO A 69 -12.41 -28.80 -24.36
CA PRO A 69 -13.15 -30.05 -24.29
C PRO A 69 -13.53 -30.34 -22.84
N ASN A 70 -14.73 -30.92 -22.66
CA ASN A 70 -15.35 -31.29 -21.38
C ASN A 70 -14.33 -31.73 -20.31
N PRO A 71 -14.38 -31.16 -19.08
CA PRO A 71 -13.58 -31.68 -17.98
C PRO A 71 -14.17 -33.04 -17.58
N SER A 72 -13.57 -34.12 -18.08
CA SER A 72 -13.80 -35.44 -17.54
C SER A 72 -13.25 -35.51 -16.11
N ASN A 73 -14.09 -36.01 -15.20
CA ASN A 73 -13.86 -36.12 -13.77
C ASN A 73 -12.49 -36.70 -13.43
N LYS A 74 -11.61 -35.89 -12.85
CA LYS A 74 -10.49 -36.36 -12.04
C LYS A 74 -10.64 -35.79 -10.63
N THR A 75 -10.94 -36.68 -9.71
CA THR A 75 -10.96 -36.44 -8.27
C THR A 75 -9.52 -36.22 -7.80
N GLU A 76 -9.01 -35.00 -7.94
CA GLU A 76 -7.74 -34.61 -7.32
C GLU A 76 -8.01 -33.92 -5.98
N GLN A 77 -7.38 -34.49 -4.95
CA GLN A 77 -7.46 -34.05 -3.55
C GLN A 77 -7.17 -32.54 -3.45
N PHE A 78 -8.14 -31.81 -2.90
CA PHE A 78 -8.09 -30.36 -2.71
C PHE A 78 -6.98 -30.01 -1.69
N LYS A 79 -5.75 -29.77 -2.16
CA LYS A 79 -4.68 -29.22 -1.32
C LYS A 79 -4.97 -27.73 -1.10
N ARG A 80 -5.18 -27.33 0.16
CA ARG A 80 -5.34 -25.92 0.56
C ARG A 80 -4.10 -25.14 0.11
N LYS A 81 -4.28 -24.12 -0.72
CA LYS A 81 -3.19 -23.21 -1.10
C LYS A 81 -2.74 -22.43 0.14
N PRO A 82 -1.43 -22.28 0.39
CA PRO A 82 -0.95 -21.44 1.47
C PRO A 82 -1.40 -19.99 1.26
N GLN A 83 -1.70 -19.34 2.37
CA GLN A 83 -2.12 -17.94 2.46
C GLN A 83 -0.98 -17.08 1.91
N TRP A 84 -1.21 -16.52 0.71
CA TRP A 84 -0.31 -15.57 0.03
C TRP A 84 1.07 -16.09 -0.38
N GLY A 85 1.13 -16.82 -1.51
CA GLY A 85 2.31 -16.84 -2.39
C GLY A 85 3.57 -17.57 -1.90
N ALA A 86 3.63 -18.00 -0.64
CA ALA A 86 4.79 -18.70 -0.09
C ALA A 86 4.95 -20.10 -0.71
N PRO A 87 6.12 -20.44 -1.28
CA PRO A 87 6.43 -21.82 -1.65
C PRO A 87 6.39 -22.72 -0.41
N PRO A 88 5.90 -23.96 -0.51
CA PRO A 88 5.89 -24.87 0.62
C PRO A 88 7.34 -25.20 1.04
N GLY A 89 7.74 -24.76 2.24
CA GLY A 89 9.02 -25.14 2.87
C GLY A 89 9.87 -24.04 3.51
N GLN A 90 9.46 -22.76 3.51
CA GLN A 90 10.24 -21.68 4.14
C GLN A 90 10.07 -21.61 5.67
N LYS A 91 11.17 -21.35 6.37
CA LYS A 91 11.18 -21.10 7.83
C LYS A 91 10.62 -19.71 8.13
N PRO A 92 9.99 -19.49 9.30
CA PRO A 92 9.44 -18.17 9.64
C PRO A 92 10.57 -17.18 9.90
N GLY A 93 10.70 -16.15 9.06
CA GLY A 93 11.61 -15.01 9.30
C GLY A 93 12.60 -14.66 8.18
N GLU A 94 12.73 -15.48 7.13
CA GLU A 94 13.47 -15.10 5.93
C GLU A 94 12.50 -14.41 4.96
N THR A 95 12.54 -13.08 4.88
CA THR A 95 11.96 -12.36 3.75
C THR A 95 12.67 -12.84 2.49
N PRO A 96 11.97 -13.42 1.50
CA PRO A 96 12.58 -13.75 0.23
C PRO A 96 13.14 -12.45 -0.34
N GLU A 97 14.47 -12.32 -0.44
CA GLU A 97 15.05 -11.35 -1.36
C GLU A 97 14.42 -11.64 -2.71
N GLU A 98 13.53 -10.73 -3.06
CA GLU A 98 12.38 -11.01 -3.87
C GLU A 98 12.93 -11.09 -5.30
N ASN A 99 13.10 -12.30 -5.80
CA ASN A 99 13.58 -12.54 -7.14
C ASN A 99 12.41 -12.25 -8.11
N TRP A 100 12.04 -10.96 -8.23
CA TRP A 100 10.98 -10.46 -9.12
C TRP A 100 11.23 -10.94 -10.55
N GLY A 101 12.51 -11.11 -10.91
CA GLY A 101 13.01 -11.76 -12.12
C GLY A 101 12.33 -13.07 -12.48
N ARG A 102 11.79 -13.84 -11.52
CA ARG A 102 11.05 -15.07 -11.83
C ARG A 102 9.68 -14.80 -12.48
N PHE A 103 9.03 -13.70 -12.13
CA PHE A 103 7.73 -13.27 -12.68
C PHE A 103 7.87 -12.25 -13.81
N THR A 104 9.06 -11.65 -13.96
CA THR A 104 9.42 -10.70 -15.02
C THR A 104 10.39 -11.28 -16.06
N ARG A 105 10.78 -12.55 -15.99
CA ARG A 105 11.79 -13.13 -16.91
C ARG A 105 11.42 -13.09 -18.39
N GLU A 106 10.18 -13.45 -18.72
CA GLU A 106 9.63 -13.35 -20.09
C GLU A 106 9.47 -11.88 -20.56
N PHE A 107 9.64 -10.92 -19.64
CA PHE A 107 9.34 -9.51 -19.81
C PHE A 107 10.60 -8.62 -19.83
N GLU A 108 11.68 -9.04 -19.15
CA GLU A 108 13.02 -8.46 -19.23
C GLU A 108 13.71 -8.70 -20.59
N GLU A 109 13.29 -9.72 -21.33
CA GLU A 109 13.87 -10.06 -22.64
C GLU A 109 13.45 -9.07 -23.76
N GLY A 110 12.44 -8.22 -23.55
CA GLY A 110 11.92 -7.30 -24.57
C GLY A 110 12.55 -5.90 -24.61
N ASP A 111 12.95 -5.34 -23.46
CA ASP A 111 13.65 -4.03 -23.37
C ASP A 111 14.43 -3.92 -22.03
N PRO A 112 15.64 -4.49 -21.96
CA PRO A 112 16.44 -4.54 -20.73
C PRO A 112 16.89 -3.16 -20.23
N GLU A 113 16.97 -2.18 -21.12
CA GLU A 113 17.51 -0.85 -20.83
C GLU A 113 16.44 0.03 -20.16
N PHE A 114 15.18 -0.08 -20.61
CA PHE A 114 14.04 0.55 -19.95
C PHE A 114 13.88 0.08 -18.51
N TRP A 115 13.93 -1.25 -18.26
CA TRP A 115 13.74 -1.80 -16.91
C TRP A 115 14.87 -1.42 -15.96
N LYS A 116 16.13 -1.47 -16.39
CA LYS A 116 17.26 -1.03 -15.57
C LYS A 116 17.18 0.45 -15.23
N SER A 117 16.77 1.29 -16.17
CA SER A 117 16.59 2.73 -15.94
C SER A 117 15.41 3.00 -15.00
N TYR A 118 14.27 2.34 -15.24
CA TYR A 118 13.06 2.45 -14.43
C TYR A 118 13.28 1.98 -12.99
N GLU A 119 13.86 0.78 -12.81
CA GLU A 119 14.16 0.20 -11.51
C GLU A 119 15.17 1.06 -10.73
N ASN A 120 16.25 1.52 -11.38
CA ASN A 120 17.19 2.43 -10.74
C ASN A 120 16.54 3.75 -10.34
N ASN A 121 15.71 4.34 -11.20
CA ASN A 121 15.04 5.60 -10.88
C ASN A 121 13.96 5.41 -9.80
N PHE A 122 13.23 4.29 -9.83
CA PHE A 122 12.25 3.91 -8.83
C PHE A 122 12.90 3.71 -7.47
N TRP A 123 13.95 2.91 -7.36
CA TRP A 123 14.66 2.71 -6.10
C TRP A 123 15.35 4.00 -5.65
N LYS A 124 15.83 4.84 -6.55
CA LYS A 124 16.40 6.16 -6.18
C LYS A 124 15.33 7.09 -5.60
N GLU A 125 14.15 7.18 -6.20
CA GLU A 125 13.03 8.00 -5.71
C GLU A 125 12.38 7.41 -4.44
N TYR A 126 12.19 6.09 -4.38
CA TYR A 126 11.66 5.38 -3.23
C TYR A 126 12.62 5.46 -2.04
N ASN A 127 13.91 5.15 -2.25
CA ASN A 127 14.92 5.30 -1.20
C ASN A 127 15.06 6.76 -0.79
N ALA A 128 14.89 7.73 -1.70
CA ALA A 128 14.85 9.16 -1.34
C ALA A 128 13.67 9.53 -0.42
N ARG A 129 12.53 8.84 -0.52
CA ARG A 129 11.36 9.01 0.38
C ARG A 129 11.48 8.22 1.69
N ILE A 130 12.19 7.09 1.68
CA ILE A 130 12.17 6.11 2.78
C ILE A 130 13.47 6.10 3.61
N THR A 131 14.60 6.57 3.07
CA THR A 131 15.85 6.60 3.85
C THR A 131 15.79 7.67 4.95
N PRO A 132 16.08 7.30 6.21
CA PRO A 132 16.15 8.24 7.34
C PRO A 132 17.39 9.16 7.31
N ASP A 133 18.37 8.88 6.44
CA ASP A 133 19.53 9.76 6.22
C ASP A 133 19.14 10.93 5.31
N GLY A 134 18.51 11.94 5.91
CA GLY A 134 17.98 13.16 5.32
C GLY A 134 18.93 13.99 4.45
N ARG A 135 19.31 13.49 3.28
CA ARG A 135 20.01 14.26 2.24
C ARG A 135 19.07 15.21 1.47
N ASN A 136 17.75 15.11 1.69
CA ASN A 136 16.74 15.89 0.98
C ASN A 136 15.96 16.87 1.89
N GLY A 137 16.38 17.05 3.16
CA GLY A 137 15.76 18.01 4.09
C GLY A 137 14.41 17.58 4.70
N GLU A 138 13.83 16.43 4.32
CA GLU A 138 12.59 15.92 4.94
C GLU A 138 12.77 15.47 6.40
N PHE A 139 13.97 15.01 6.77
CA PHE A 139 14.31 14.69 8.16
C PHE A 139 14.18 15.93 9.09
N GLU A 140 14.49 17.12 8.58
CA GLU A 140 14.33 18.36 9.37
C GLU A 140 12.85 18.73 9.57
N LYS A 141 11.98 18.41 8.61
CA LYS A 141 10.52 18.63 8.73
C LYS A 141 9.83 17.63 9.66
N ALA A 142 10.34 16.40 9.75
CA ALA A 142 9.87 15.38 10.69
C ALA A 142 10.46 15.56 12.10
N LYS A 143 11.46 16.44 12.26
CA LYS A 143 12.05 16.73 13.55
C LYS A 143 11.04 17.48 14.40
N GLU A 144 10.69 16.89 15.53
CA GLU A 144 9.74 17.47 16.46
C GLU A 144 10.22 18.87 16.90
N PRO A 145 9.30 19.84 17.07
CA PRO A 145 9.66 21.16 17.56
C PRO A 145 10.39 21.04 18.91
N LYS A 146 11.42 21.88 19.10
CA LYS A 146 12.24 21.86 20.33
C LYS A 146 11.42 22.21 21.56
N ASP A 147 10.48 23.15 21.41
CA ASP A 147 9.53 23.50 22.45
C ASP A 147 8.24 22.72 22.22
N GLN A 148 7.96 21.77 23.09
CA GLN A 148 6.75 20.95 23.03
C GLN A 148 5.79 21.38 24.15
N PRO A 149 4.51 21.68 23.85
CA PRO A 149 3.51 21.92 24.87
C PRO A 149 3.29 20.67 25.72
N ASN A 150 2.89 20.86 26.97
CA ASN A 150 2.56 19.77 27.87
C ASN A 150 1.18 19.22 27.50
N LEU A 151 1.15 18.06 26.86
CA LEU A 151 -0.09 17.44 26.40
C LEU A 151 -0.67 16.50 27.44
N PHE A 152 -1.98 16.58 27.65
CA PHE A 152 -2.76 15.55 28.30
C PHE A 152 -3.37 14.66 27.22
N VAL A 153 -3.04 13.37 27.28
CA VAL A 153 -3.53 12.36 26.33
C VAL A 153 -4.33 11.33 27.08
N ASP A 154 -5.51 11.02 26.56
CA ASP A 154 -6.40 10.00 27.10
C ASP A 154 -7.04 9.17 25.97
N VAL A 155 -7.53 7.97 26.30
CA VAL A 155 -8.25 7.12 25.35
C VAL A 155 -9.62 6.77 25.92
N ASP A 156 -10.66 7.13 25.19
CA ASP A 156 -12.03 6.70 25.49
C ASP A 156 -12.21 5.22 25.14
N GLU A 157 -12.29 4.37 26.16
CA GLU A 157 -12.48 2.92 26.02
C GLU A 157 -13.80 2.56 25.33
N SER A 158 -14.82 3.41 25.44
CA SER A 158 -16.13 3.18 24.83
C SER A 158 -16.07 3.31 23.31
N LEU A 159 -15.27 4.25 22.80
CA LEU A 159 -15.07 4.51 21.38
C LEU A 159 -13.94 3.67 20.77
N CYS A 160 -13.00 3.18 21.58
CA CYS A 160 -11.86 2.42 21.07
C CYS A 160 -12.29 1.04 20.54
N ILE A 161 -12.07 0.78 19.25
CA ILE A 161 -12.40 -0.51 18.60
C ILE A 161 -11.22 -1.49 18.55
N GLY A 162 -10.09 -1.16 19.18
CA GLY A 162 -8.91 -2.03 19.21
C GLY A 162 -8.16 -2.13 17.87
N CYS A 163 -8.16 -1.07 17.05
CA CYS A 163 -7.50 -1.09 15.73
C CYS A 163 -5.96 -1.11 15.78
N CYS A 164 -5.37 -0.91 16.96
CA CYS A 164 -3.93 -0.98 17.21
C CYS A 164 -3.01 0.04 16.51
N SER A 165 -3.55 0.95 15.72
CA SER A 165 -2.75 1.97 15.02
C SER A 165 -1.94 2.86 15.97
N CYS A 166 -2.49 3.18 17.15
CA CYS A 166 -1.85 4.04 18.14
C CYS A 166 -0.60 3.42 18.78
N GLU A 167 -0.59 2.11 19.10
CA GLU A 167 0.62 1.40 19.59
C GLU A 167 1.70 1.35 18.50
N THR A 168 1.30 1.26 17.23
CA THR A 168 2.24 1.22 16.10
C THR A 168 2.94 2.56 15.89
N ILE A 169 2.19 3.67 15.99
CA ILE A 169 2.70 5.02 15.73
C ILE A 169 3.46 5.58 16.94
N ALA A 170 2.96 5.34 18.16
CA ALA A 170 3.54 5.85 19.40
C ALA A 170 3.53 4.77 20.51
N PRO A 171 4.42 3.76 20.44
CA PRO A 171 4.45 2.64 21.38
C PRO A 171 4.82 3.04 22.81
N ASN A 172 5.53 4.15 22.96
CA ASN A 172 5.90 4.69 24.27
C ASN A 172 4.74 5.45 24.94
N VAL A 173 3.70 5.82 24.18
CA VAL A 173 2.54 6.56 24.68
C VAL A 173 1.37 5.62 24.89
N PHE A 174 1.09 4.75 23.92
CA PHE A 174 -0.06 3.86 23.95
C PHE A 174 0.37 2.40 24.06
N SER A 175 -0.37 1.62 24.84
CA SER A 175 -0.28 0.17 24.84
C SER A 175 -1.66 -0.45 24.78
N ILE A 176 -1.72 -1.62 24.17
CA ILE A 176 -2.95 -2.37 24.02
C ILE A 176 -3.03 -3.44 25.09
N ASN A 177 -4.23 -3.64 25.63
CA ASN A 177 -4.47 -4.68 26.61
C ASN A 177 -4.45 -6.06 25.93
N LYS A 178 -3.27 -6.70 25.97
CA LYS A 178 -3.02 -8.04 25.38
C LYS A 178 -3.72 -9.17 26.14
N ASN A 179 -4.30 -8.90 27.31
CA ASN A 179 -4.99 -9.91 28.11
C ASN A 179 -6.42 -10.17 27.60
N SER A 180 -7.03 -9.18 26.94
CA SER A 180 -8.37 -9.32 26.37
C SER A 180 -8.31 -10.08 25.04
N LYS A 181 -8.88 -11.28 24.99
CA LYS A 181 -8.97 -12.10 23.76
C LYS A 181 -9.93 -11.52 22.71
N MET A 182 -10.86 -10.65 23.11
CA MET A 182 -11.83 -9.99 22.24
C MET A 182 -11.78 -8.49 22.47
N ASN A 183 -11.64 -7.72 21.38
CA ASN A 183 -11.59 -6.25 21.36
C ASN A 183 -10.58 -5.64 22.36
N PRO A 184 -9.27 -5.88 22.17
CA PRO A 184 -8.27 -5.37 23.08
C PRO A 184 -8.22 -3.83 22.98
N LYS A 185 -8.49 -3.16 24.10
CA LYS A 185 -8.54 -1.70 24.18
C LYS A 185 -7.14 -1.13 24.34
N SER A 186 -6.91 0.04 23.75
CA SER A 186 -5.69 0.81 23.96
C SER A 186 -5.83 1.69 25.20
N SER A 187 -4.75 1.79 25.98
CA SER A 187 -4.61 2.66 27.14
C SER A 187 -3.35 3.50 27.02
N VAL A 188 -3.32 4.66 27.67
CA VAL A 188 -2.13 5.53 27.72
C VAL A 188 -1.20 5.07 28.84
N ILE A 189 0.06 4.78 28.52
CA ILE A 189 1.11 4.47 29.50
C ILE A 189 1.83 5.75 29.95
N ASN A 190 2.21 6.59 28.98
CA ASN A 190 2.99 7.79 29.23
C ASN A 190 2.60 8.91 28.27
N GLN A 191 1.97 9.95 28.79
CA GLN A 191 1.52 11.11 28.02
C GLN A 191 2.68 11.87 27.36
N ASN A 192 3.90 11.77 27.92
CA ASN A 192 5.11 12.43 27.42
C ASN A 192 6.09 11.45 26.74
N GLY A 193 5.62 10.27 26.34
CA GLY A 193 6.48 9.21 25.78
C GLY A 193 6.94 9.46 24.34
N SER A 194 6.36 10.44 23.64
CA SER A 194 6.69 10.82 22.26
C SER A 194 6.33 12.28 22.05
N GLY A 195 6.90 12.94 21.03
CA GLY A 195 6.56 14.32 20.79
C GLY A 195 5.20 14.52 20.14
N VAL A 196 4.78 15.79 20.15
CA VAL A 196 3.44 16.24 19.75
C VAL A 196 3.03 15.70 18.39
N ASN A 197 3.91 15.76 17.40
CA ASN A 197 3.58 15.32 16.04
C ASN A 197 3.20 13.84 16.00
N LYS A 198 3.94 12.97 16.69
CA LYS A 198 3.63 11.52 16.74
C LYS A 198 2.32 11.23 17.47
N ILE A 199 2.08 11.94 18.57
CA ILE A 199 0.84 11.82 19.34
C ILE A 199 -0.36 12.25 18.49
N MET A 200 -0.25 13.39 17.81
CA MET A 200 -1.29 13.91 16.92
C MET A 200 -1.53 12.97 15.73
N SER A 201 -0.47 12.46 15.07
CA SER A 201 -0.62 11.48 13.99
C SER A 201 -1.29 10.19 14.46
N ALA A 202 -0.98 9.72 15.67
CA ALA A 202 -1.65 8.56 16.27
C ALA A 202 -3.15 8.83 16.51
N ALA A 203 -3.49 10.03 16.99
CA ALA A 203 -4.86 10.47 17.20
C ALA A 203 -5.65 10.58 15.89
N GLU A 204 -5.08 11.22 14.87
CA GLU A 204 -5.68 11.40 13.54
C GLU A 204 -5.91 10.08 12.79
N THR A 205 -5.03 9.09 12.99
CA THR A 205 -5.16 7.75 12.40
C THR A 205 -6.26 6.92 13.08
N CYS A 206 -6.81 7.37 14.21
CA CYS A 206 -7.86 6.66 14.92
C CYS A 206 -9.20 6.74 14.16
N PRO A 207 -9.77 5.62 13.67
CA PRO A 207 -10.99 5.64 12.85
C PRO A 207 -12.22 6.11 13.63
N THR A 208 -12.29 5.83 14.93
CA THR A 208 -13.40 6.21 15.80
C THR A 208 -13.14 7.49 16.59
N LYS A 209 -11.99 8.15 16.37
CA LYS A 209 -11.56 9.33 17.12
C LYS A 209 -11.59 9.14 18.64
N ALA A 210 -11.23 7.94 19.11
CA ALA A 210 -11.25 7.56 20.52
C ALA A 210 -10.14 8.21 21.36
N ILE A 211 -9.11 8.76 20.72
CA ILE A 211 -7.98 9.39 21.41
C ILE A 211 -8.35 10.85 21.66
N ILE A 212 -8.11 11.34 22.87
CA ILE A 212 -8.32 12.73 23.28
C ILE A 212 -6.96 13.34 23.55
N VAL A 213 -6.69 14.51 22.96
CA VAL A 213 -5.47 15.27 23.16
C VAL A 213 -5.85 16.69 23.58
N GLU A 214 -5.39 17.09 24.75
CA GLU A 214 -5.64 18.40 25.34
C GLU A 214 -4.31 19.07 25.71
N ASN A 215 -4.25 20.38 25.60
CA ASN A 215 -3.12 21.14 26.11
C ASN A 215 -3.33 21.39 27.60
N LYS A 216 -2.40 20.95 28.45
CA LYS A 216 -2.52 21.07 29.91
C LYS A 216 -2.44 22.52 30.40
N ASP A 217 -1.70 23.36 29.68
CA ASP A 217 -1.45 24.75 30.05
C ASP A 217 -2.66 25.64 29.69
N THR A 218 -3.22 25.46 28.50
CA THR A 218 -4.38 26.25 28.02
C THR A 218 -5.72 25.60 28.33
N LYS A 219 -5.75 24.32 28.70
CA LYS A 219 -6.95 23.46 28.79
C LYS A 219 -7.76 23.39 27.50
N GLU A 220 -7.12 23.70 26.38
CA GLU A 220 -7.75 23.63 25.06
C GLU A 220 -7.68 22.20 24.53
N LYS A 221 -8.80 21.74 23.98
CA LYS A 221 -8.87 20.43 23.33
C LYS A 221 -8.31 20.53 21.91
N LEU A 222 -7.18 19.87 21.67
CA LEU A 222 -6.53 19.84 20.36
C LEU A 222 -7.15 18.77 19.46
N TYR A 223 -7.61 17.65 20.05
CA TYR A 223 -8.27 16.58 19.33
C TYR A 223 -9.21 15.78 20.26
N PRO A 224 -10.35 15.25 19.77
CA PRO A 224 -10.97 15.54 18.48
C PRO A 224 -11.50 16.99 18.41
N PHE A 225 -11.48 17.58 17.22
CA PHE A 225 -12.05 18.90 16.91
C PHE A 225 -13.58 18.89 16.84
#